data_AF-X1N5A6-F1
#
_entry.id   AF-X1N5A6-F1
#
_cell.length_a   1.000
_cell.length_b   1.000
_cell.length_c   1.000
_cell.angle_alpha   90.00
_cell.angle_beta   90.00
_cell.angle_gamma   90.00
#
_symmetry.space_group_name_H-M   'P 1'
#
loop_
_entity.id
_entity.type
_entity.pdbx_description
1 polymer ?
#
loop_
_entity_poly.entity_id
_entity_poly.type
_entity_poly.pdbx_seq_one_letter_code
_entity_poly.pdbx_strand_id
1 'polypeptide(L)'
;GTHRKRMRTTNMLERLHEEIKRRTRVARLFPNEASLLRLVSAIEMEISEDWIAGKRYLDMNVEMENESESANSKEKRIYRKNVA
;
A
#
# COMPACT_ATOMS: atom_id res chain seq x y z
N GLY A 1 18.53 2.86 -1.06
CA GLY A 1 18.30 3.72 -2.24
C GLY A 1 16.98 4.43 -2.04
N THR A 2 16.88 5.72 -2.34
CA THR A 2 15.68 6.53 -2.12
C THR A 2 14.48 5.94 -2.88
N HIS A 3 13.41 5.56 -2.19
CA HIS A 3 12.20 5.10 -2.86
C HIS A 3 11.49 6.27 -3.55
N ARG A 4 10.76 5.97 -4.62
CA ARG A 4 9.95 6.98 -5.30
C ARG A 4 8.73 7.30 -4.43
N LYS A 5 8.50 8.59 -4.18
CA LYS A 5 7.31 9.09 -3.45
C LYS A 5 5.97 8.76 -4.15
N ARG A 6 5.99 8.47 -5.46
CA ARG A 6 4.80 8.13 -6.24
C ARG A 6 5.04 6.85 -7.03
N MET A 7 4.03 6.00 -7.06
CA MET A 7 4.00 4.79 -7.86
C MET A 7 4.23 5.12 -9.33
N ARG A 8 5.06 4.32 -9.99
CA ARG A 8 5.38 4.50 -11.42
C ARG A 8 4.27 3.98 -12.32
N THR A 9 3.59 2.92 -11.90
CA THR A 9 2.59 2.19 -12.69
C THR A 9 1.38 1.80 -11.85
N THR A 10 0.29 1.46 -12.52
CA THR A 10 -1.00 1.04 -11.94
C THR A 10 -1.24 -0.47 -12.06
N ASN A 11 -0.24 -1.25 -12.46
CA ASN A 11 -0.37 -2.68 -12.74
C ASN A 11 -1.04 -3.48 -11.61
N MET A 12 -0.75 -3.16 -10.34
CA MET A 12 -1.39 -3.84 -9.20
C MET A 12 -2.90 -3.57 -9.14
N LEU A 13 -3.31 -2.33 -9.41
CA LEU A 13 -4.72 -1.94 -9.46
C LEU A 13 -5.43 -2.55 -10.68
N GLU A 14 -4.77 -2.57 -11.82
CA GLU A 14 -5.28 -3.19 -13.05
C GLU A 14 -5.55 -4.68 -12.83
N ARG A 15 -4.60 -5.41 -12.22
CA ARG A 15 -4.76 -6.83 -11.88
C ARG A 15 -5.90 -7.08 -10.89
N LEU A 16 -6.05 -6.22 -9.88
CA LEU A 16 -7.17 -6.30 -8.92
C LEU A 16 -8.51 -6.16 -9.66
N HIS A 17 -8.64 -5.15 -10.52
CA HIS A 17 -9.87 -4.93 -11.28
C HIS A 17 -10.17 -6.06 -12.27
N GLU A 18 -9.15 -6.61 -12.93
CA GLU A 18 -9.30 -7.78 -13.81
C GLU A 18 -9.83 -8.99 -13.03
N GLU A 19 -9.32 -9.23 -11.82
CA GLU A 19 -9.74 -10.36 -11.00
C GLU A 19 -11.17 -10.21 -10.49
N ILE A 20 -11.56 -9.01 -10.06
CA ILE A 20 -12.95 -8.70 -9.70
C ILE A 20 -13.87 -8.96 -10.89
N LYS A 21 -13.52 -8.47 -12.10
CA LYS A 21 -14.29 -8.73 -13.33
C LYS A 21 -14.37 -10.21 -13.66
N ARG A 22 -13.26 -10.95 -13.54
CA ARG A 22 -13.20 -12.39 -13.84
C ARG A 22 -14.11 -13.20 -12.92
N ARG A 23 -14.07 -12.93 -11.61
CA ARG A 23 -14.85 -13.68 -10.61
C ARG A 23 -16.32 -13.30 -10.59
N THR A 24 -16.66 -12.03 -10.83
CA THR A 24 -18.06 -11.59 -10.97
C THR A 24 -18.72 -12.08 -12.26
N ARG A 25 -17.94 -12.32 -13.33
CA ARG A 25 -18.45 -12.80 -14.64
C ARG A 25 -19.16 -14.16 -14.57
N VAL A 26 -18.83 -15.01 -13.59
CA VAL A 26 -19.47 -16.32 -13.42
C VAL A 26 -20.94 -16.19 -13.03
N ALA A 27 -21.27 -15.22 -12.18
CA ALA A 27 -22.64 -15.00 -11.69
C ALA A 27 -23.59 -14.47 -12.78
N ARG A 28 -23.06 -13.76 -13.79
CA ARG A 28 -23.77 -13.07 -14.91
C ARG A 28 -24.83 -12.03 -14.50
N LEU A 29 -25.65 -12.31 -13.50
CA LEU A 29 -26.67 -11.43 -12.91
C LEU A 29 -26.71 -11.63 -11.40
N PHE A 30 -26.88 -10.54 -10.65
CA PHE A 30 -27.05 -10.59 -9.19
C PHE A 30 -28.51 -10.30 -8.82
N PRO A 31 -29.06 -10.99 -7.80
CA PRO A 31 -30.44 -10.82 -7.37
C PRO A 31 -30.69 -9.45 -6.70
N ASN A 32 -29.65 -8.82 -6.16
CA ASN A 32 -29.66 -7.47 -5.61
C ASN A 32 -28.21 -6.95 -5.45
N GLU A 33 -28.09 -5.65 -5.17
CA GLU A 33 -26.80 -4.99 -4.95
C GLU A 33 -26.03 -5.60 -3.76
N ALA A 34 -26.71 -5.93 -2.67
CA ALA A 34 -26.08 -6.53 -1.49
C ALA A 34 -25.39 -7.87 -1.80
N SER A 35 -25.88 -8.63 -2.77
CA SER A 35 -25.27 -9.89 -3.18
C SER A 35 -24.01 -9.69 -4.01
N LEU A 36 -23.98 -8.65 -4.86
CA LEU A 36 -22.76 -8.24 -5.56
C LEU A 36 -21.72 -7.73 -4.57
N LEU A 37 -22.13 -6.84 -3.65
CA LEU A 37 -21.24 -6.28 -2.64
C LEU A 37 -20.57 -7.37 -1.81
N ARG A 38 -21.34 -8.35 -1.31
CA ARG A 38 -20.80 -9.49 -0.56
C ARG A 38 -19.73 -10.26 -1.34
N LEU A 39 -19.95 -10.52 -2.62
CA LEU A 39 -18.97 -11.23 -3.44
C LEU A 39 -17.70 -10.40 -3.63
N VAL A 40 -17.84 -9.13 -4.00
CA VAL A 40 -16.68 -8.24 -4.23
C VAL A 40 -15.88 -8.06 -2.95
N SER A 41 -16.53 -7.81 -1.81
CA SER A 41 -15.84 -7.70 -0.52
C SER A 41 -15.12 -8.99 -0.13
N ALA A 42 -15.71 -10.17 -0.39
CA ALA A 42 -15.04 -11.44 -0.13
C ALA A 42 -13.78 -11.62 -1.00
N ILE A 43 -13.83 -11.23 -2.28
CA ILE A 43 -12.69 -11.28 -3.19
C ILE A 43 -11.58 -10.33 -2.71
N GLU A 44 -11.94 -9.11 -2.31
CA GLU A 44 -10.99 -8.12 -1.81
C GLU A 44 -10.34 -8.57 -0.50
N MET A 45 -11.09 -9.21 0.40
CA MET A 45 -10.54 -9.78 1.63
C MET A 45 -9.51 -10.87 1.33
N GLU A 46 -9.81 -11.80 0.43
CA GLU A 46 -8.87 -12.86 0.03
C GLU A 46 -7.57 -12.26 -0.56
N ILE A 47 -7.69 -11.29 -1.46
CA ILE A 47 -6.51 -10.64 -2.06
C ILE A 47 -5.72 -9.84 -1.01
N SER A 48 -6.41 -9.19 -0.08
CA SER A 48 -5.77 -8.45 1.02
C SER A 48 -4.97 -9.38 1.91
N GLU A 49 -5.52 -10.53 2.28
CA GLU A 49 -4.83 -11.57 3.06
C GLU A 49 -3.57 -12.06 2.33
N ASP A 50 -3.67 -12.35 1.03
CA ASP A 50 -2.52 -12.72 0.20
C ASP A 50 -1.43 -11.64 0.16
N TRP A 51 -1.81 -10.36 0.10
CA TRP A 51 -0.85 -9.25 0.09
C TRP A 51 -0.16 -9.07 1.44
N ILE A 52 -0.88 -9.29 2.54
CA ILE A 52 -0.33 -9.24 3.90
C ILE A 52 0.64 -10.41 4.12
N ALA A 53 0.29 -11.61 3.67
CA ALA A 53 1.12 -12.80 3.81
C ALA A 53 2.28 -12.86 2.79
N GLY A 54 2.15 -12.15 1.67
CA GLY A 54 3.10 -12.13 0.58
C GLY A 54 4.39 -11.35 0.84
N LYS A 55 5.23 -11.25 -0.19
CA LYS A 55 6.51 -10.54 -0.10
C LYS A 55 6.27 -9.02 -0.01
N ARG A 56 6.84 -8.40 1.01
CA ARG A 56 6.89 -6.93 1.14
C ARG A 56 7.94 -6.37 0.19
N TYR A 57 7.51 -5.59 -0.81
CA TYR A 57 8.40 -5.00 -1.82
C TYR A 57 8.85 -3.57 -1.48
N LEU A 58 8.16 -2.92 -0.55
CA LEU A 58 8.48 -1.57 -0.09
C LEU A 58 8.66 -1.60 1.42
N ASP A 59 9.90 -1.41 1.88
CA ASP A 59 10.22 -1.30 3.30
C ASP A 59 10.48 0.17 3.65
N MET A 60 9.53 0.76 4.37
CA MET A 60 9.58 2.18 4.77
C MET A 60 10.32 2.38 6.09
N ASN A 61 10.66 1.31 6.82
CA ASN A 61 11.33 1.40 8.11
C ASN A 61 12.70 2.08 7.97
N VAL A 62 13.43 1.73 6.91
CA VAL A 62 14.73 2.32 6.58
C VAL A 62 14.59 3.83 6.33
N GLU A 63 13.52 4.30 5.70
CA GLU A 63 13.33 5.73 5.44
C GLU A 63 12.97 6.51 6.71
N MET A 64 12.14 5.93 7.58
CA MET A 64 11.77 6.53 8.87
C MET A 64 12.97 6.67 9.81
N GLU A 65 13.83 5.64 9.86
CA GLU A 65 15.07 5.67 10.63
C GLU A 65 16.02 6.77 10.12
N ASN A 66 16.25 6.82 8.80
CA ASN A 66 17.07 7.86 8.17
C ASN A 66 16.53 9.29 8.39
N GLU A 67 15.21 9.48 8.33
CA GLU A 67 14.59 10.78 8.60
C GLU A 67 14.79 11.20 10.07
N SER A 68 14.62 10.27 11.01
CA SER A 68 14.83 10.52 12.44
C SER A 68 16.29 10.85 12.79
N GLU A 69 17.26 10.15 12.20
CA GLU A 69 18.69 10.46 12.35
C GLU A 69 19.05 11.82 11.76
N SER A 70 18.49 12.15 10.59
CA SER A 70 18.72 13.44 9.93
C SER A 70 18.12 14.60 10.73
N ALA A 71 16.97 14.41 11.39
CA ALA A 71 16.34 15.39 12.27
C ALA A 71 17.18 15.62 13.53
N ASN A 72 17.61 14.54 14.19
CA ASN A 72 18.45 14.60 15.39
C ASN A 72 19.83 15.26 15.11
N SER A 73 20.42 14.97 13.94
CA SER A 73 21.65 15.64 13.49
C SER A 73 21.47 17.16 13.27
N LYS A 74 20.37 17.59 12.65
CA LYS A 74 20.05 19.01 12.46
C LYS A 74 19.84 19.70 13.79
N GLU A 75 19.12 19.07 14.70
CA GLU A 75 18.83 19.59 16.02
C GLU A 75 20.10 19.77 16.86
N LYS A 76 21.00 18.77 16.91
CA LYS A 76 22.33 18.89 17.53
C LYS A 76 23.18 20.02 16.94
N ARG A 77 23.11 20.24 15.61
CA ARG A 77 23.80 21.35 14.94
C ARG A 77 23.23 22.72 15.31
N ILE A 78 21.92 22.81 15.51
CA ILE A 78 21.24 24.04 15.95
C ILE A 78 21.65 24.37 17.38
N TYR A 79 21.60 23.40 18.30
CA TYR A 79 22.07 23.60 19.68
C TYR A 79 23.53 24.04 19.74
N ARG A 80 24.43 23.40 18.97
CA ARG A 80 25.86 23.80 18.93
C ARG A 80 26.07 25.23 18.41
N LYS A 81 25.24 25.73 17.50
CA LYS A 81 25.33 27.11 16.98
C LYS A 81 24.84 28.17 17.96
N ASN A 82 23.90 27.84 18.84
CA ASN A 82 23.30 28.78 19.79
C ASN A 82 24.05 28.87 21.13
N VAL A 83 25.05 28.02 21.33
CA VAL A 83 25.89 27.94 22.55
C VAL A 83 27.27 28.59 22.33
N ALA A 84 27.50 29.17 21.15
CA ALA A 84 28.72 29.93 20.79
C ALA A 84 28.46 31.43 20.79
#